data_AF-A0A8T4YP10-F1
#
_entry.id   AF-A0A8T4YP10-F1
#
_cell.length_a   1.000
_cell.length_b   1.000
_cell.length_c   1.000
_cell.angle_alpha   90.00
_cell.angle_beta   90.00
_cell.angle_gamma   90.00
#
_symmetry.space_group_name_H-M   'P 1'
#
loop_
_entity.id
_entity.type
_entity.pdbx_description
1 polymer ?
#
loop_
_entity_poly.entity_id
_entity_poly.type
_entity_poly.pdbx_seq_one_letter_code
_entity_poly.pdbx_strand_id
1 'polypeptide(L)'
;MKKETEIKALKTVPREKAFYFFTSIGNYTGESASSLKEFMEKINEVNLKSLEFHLYRGDFEKWINEVLEDAVLAEEVRKLRTANLTGESLRNQLYMTVARELKHLTNLNSAI
;
A
#
# COMPACT_ATOMS: atom_id res chain seq x y z
N MET A 1 -13.62 -0.38 18.18
CA MET A 1 -12.15 -0.24 18.08
C MET A 1 -11.52 -1.09 16.98
N LYS A 2 -11.22 -2.40 17.08
CA LYS A 2 -10.56 -3.15 15.97
C LYS A 2 -11.33 -3.15 14.63
N LYS A 3 -12.65 -3.40 14.66
CA LYS A 3 -13.50 -3.41 13.45
C LYS A 3 -13.63 -2.05 12.75
N GLU A 4 -13.54 -0.94 13.49
CA GLU A 4 -13.72 0.40 12.91
C GLU A 4 -12.49 0.82 12.09
N THR A 5 -11.29 0.44 12.54
CA THR A 5 -10.05 0.63 11.80
C THR A 5 -10.00 -0.22 10.53
N GLU A 6 -10.43 -1.48 10.61
CA GLU A 6 -10.50 -2.40 9.46
C GLU A 6 -11.42 -1.86 8.33
N ILE A 7 -12.54 -1.23 8.67
CA ILE A 7 -13.47 -0.65 7.68
C ILE A 7 -12.94 0.68 7.08
N LYS A 8 -12.11 1.43 7.80
CA LYS A 8 -11.53 2.69 7.29
C LYS A 8 -10.55 2.45 6.14
N ALA A 9 -9.77 1.38 6.17
CA ALA A 9 -8.81 1.05 5.11
C ALA A 9 -9.46 0.78 3.73
N LEU A 10 -10.77 0.49 3.71
CA LEU A 10 -11.55 0.34 2.46
C LEU A 10 -12.03 1.68 1.87
N LYS A 11 -11.91 2.79 2.60
CA LYS A 11 -12.39 4.10 2.16
C LYS A 11 -11.35 4.82 1.32
N THR A 12 -11.85 5.62 0.38
CA THR A 12 -11.05 6.61 -0.34
C THR A 12 -10.68 7.76 0.59
N VAL A 13 -9.42 8.21 0.53
CA VAL A 13 -8.91 9.37 1.25
C VAL A 13 -8.88 10.61 0.35
N PRO A 14 -8.93 11.83 0.92
CA PRO A 14 -8.75 13.06 0.17
C PRO A 14 -7.42 13.11 -0.57
N ARG A 15 -7.35 13.93 -1.62
CA ARG A 15 -6.16 14.08 -2.48
C ARG A 15 -4.89 14.37 -1.69
N GLU A 16 -4.98 15.21 -0.66
CA GLU A 16 -3.85 15.64 0.18
C GLU A 16 -3.26 14.49 1.00
N LYS A 17 -4.00 13.38 1.14
CA LYS A 17 -3.61 12.17 1.85
C LYS A 17 -3.32 10.99 0.92
N ALA A 18 -3.52 11.14 -0.40
CA ALA A 18 -3.26 10.06 -1.36
C ALA A 18 -1.77 9.69 -1.37
N PHE A 19 -1.47 8.44 -1.71
CA PHE A 19 -0.11 8.03 -2.01
C PHE A 19 0.27 8.50 -3.41
N TYR A 20 1.43 9.13 -3.54
CA TYR A 20 1.94 9.62 -4.81
C TYR A 20 3.20 8.84 -5.18
N PHE A 21 3.22 8.25 -6.37
CA PHE A 21 4.33 7.42 -6.82
C PHE A 21 5.42 8.27 -7.50
N PHE A 22 6.66 8.05 -7.10
CA PHE A 22 7.86 8.71 -7.59
C PHE A 22 8.93 7.65 -7.89
N THR A 23 9.79 7.91 -8.87
CA THR A 23 10.97 7.05 -9.12
C THR A 23 12.25 7.59 -8.45
N SER A 24 12.22 8.84 -8.01
CA SER A 24 13.26 9.51 -7.24
C SER A 24 12.72 10.81 -6.63
N ILE A 25 13.51 11.50 -5.82
CA ILE A 25 13.14 12.80 -5.26
C ILE A 25 12.77 13.77 -6.38
N GLY A 26 11.54 14.29 -6.34
CA GLY A 26 11.02 15.24 -7.33
C GLY A 26 10.58 14.63 -8.66
N ASN A 27 10.73 13.32 -8.87
CA ASN A 27 10.37 12.67 -10.14
C ASN A 27 9.04 11.90 -10.03
N TYR A 28 7.94 12.64 -10.03
CA TYR A 28 6.58 12.12 -9.96
C TYR A 28 6.22 11.31 -11.21
N THR A 29 5.59 10.15 -11.05
CA THR A 29 5.24 9.28 -12.18
C THR A 29 3.95 9.68 -12.88
N GLY A 30 3.16 10.59 -12.30
CA GLY A 30 1.78 10.85 -12.74
C GLY A 30 0.74 9.94 -12.07
N GLU A 31 1.18 8.95 -11.29
CA GLU A 31 0.31 7.95 -10.67
C GLU A 31 0.10 8.22 -9.19
N SER A 32 -1.12 7.99 -8.71
CA SER A 32 -1.46 8.08 -7.28
C SER A 32 -2.48 7.04 -6.88
N ALA A 33 -2.54 6.74 -5.59
CA ALA A 33 -3.56 5.88 -5.00
C ALA A 33 -4.23 6.58 -3.82
N SER A 34 -5.54 6.72 -3.90
CA SER A 34 -6.37 7.32 -2.85
C SER A 34 -7.07 6.28 -1.98
N SER A 35 -6.84 4.99 -2.19
CA SER A 35 -7.35 3.90 -1.36
C SER A 35 -6.41 2.70 -1.40
N LEU A 36 -6.62 1.73 -0.49
CA LEU A 36 -5.87 0.48 -0.53
C LEU A 36 -6.11 -0.31 -1.82
N LYS A 37 -7.34 -0.24 -2.37
CA LYS A 37 -7.70 -0.88 -3.64
C LYS A 37 -6.96 -0.25 -4.82
N GLU A 38 -6.95 1.08 -4.92
CA GLU A 38 -6.18 1.77 -5.97
C GLU A 38 -4.68 1.51 -5.80
N PHE A 39 -4.19 1.45 -4.56
CA PHE A 39 -2.78 1.12 -4.31
C PHE A 39 -2.42 -0.28 -4.85
N MET A 40 -3.27 -1.27 -4.58
CA MET A 40 -3.14 -2.64 -5.13
C MET A 40 -3.11 -2.64 -6.67
N GLU A 41 -4.03 -1.92 -7.30
CA GLU A 41 -4.11 -1.80 -8.76
C GLU A 41 -2.83 -1.16 -9.33
N LYS A 42 -2.38 -0.06 -8.71
CA LYS A 42 -1.19 0.68 -9.16
C LYS A 42 0.12 -0.09 -9.00
N ILE A 43 0.24 -1.02 -8.05
CA ILE A 43 1.45 -1.86 -7.90
C ILE A 43 1.82 -2.59 -9.21
N ASN A 44 0.82 -3.03 -9.98
CA ASN A 44 1.06 -3.73 -11.25
C ASN A 44 1.35 -2.79 -12.43
N GLU A 45 0.98 -1.52 -12.33
CA GLU A 45 1.08 -0.53 -13.41
C GLU A 45 2.37 0.31 -13.31
N VAL A 46 2.75 0.68 -12.10
CA VAL A 46 3.87 1.62 -11.89
C VAL A 46 5.22 0.98 -12.18
N ASN A 47 6.18 1.83 -12.54
CA ASN A 47 7.56 1.42 -12.76
C ASN A 47 8.16 0.76 -11.52
N LEU A 48 8.86 -0.37 -11.69
CA LEU A 48 9.56 -1.08 -10.61
C LEU A 48 10.48 -0.16 -9.79
N LYS A 49 11.16 0.79 -10.45
CA LYS A 49 12.00 1.79 -9.77
C LYS A 49 11.20 2.60 -8.74
N SER A 50 9.93 2.86 -8.99
CA SER A 50 9.06 3.56 -8.06
C SER A 50 8.72 2.69 -6.84
N LEU A 51 8.43 1.41 -7.07
CA LEU A 51 8.17 0.47 -5.97
C LEU A 51 9.39 0.32 -5.06
N GLU A 52 10.57 0.13 -5.65
CA GLU A 52 11.82 0.03 -4.89
C GLU A 52 12.13 1.33 -4.15
N PHE A 53 12.03 2.47 -4.83
CA PHE A 53 12.27 3.79 -4.23
C PHE A 53 11.44 3.97 -2.96
N HIS A 54 10.14 3.72 -3.02
CA HIS A 54 9.25 3.92 -1.89
C HIS A 54 9.37 2.86 -0.79
N LEU A 55 9.52 1.58 -1.16
CA LEU A 55 9.67 0.51 -0.17
C LEU A 55 10.89 0.74 0.72
N TYR A 56 12.05 1.01 0.13
CA TYR A 56 13.29 1.13 0.90
C TYR A 56 13.36 2.40 1.74
N ARG A 57 12.62 3.45 1.35
CA ARG A 57 12.44 4.67 2.15
C ARG A 57 11.43 4.51 3.29
N GLY A 58 10.66 3.42 3.25
CA GLY A 58 9.59 3.16 4.20
C GLY A 58 8.31 3.97 3.97
N ASP A 59 8.15 4.52 2.77
CA ASP A 59 7.03 5.41 2.44
C ASP A 59 5.71 4.63 2.45
N PHE A 60 5.73 3.37 2.01
CA PHE A 60 4.53 2.52 1.97
C PHE A 60 4.00 2.17 3.36
N GLU A 61 4.82 1.62 4.26
CA GLU A 61 4.35 1.27 5.59
C GLU A 61 3.90 2.50 6.39
N LYS A 62 4.57 3.65 6.17
CA LYS A 62 4.18 4.90 6.81
C LYS A 62 2.80 5.35 6.35
N TRP A 63 2.55 5.37 5.04
CA TRP A 63 1.25 5.75 4.50
C TRP A 63 0.14 4.81 4.94
N ILE A 64 0.38 3.49 4.88
CA ILE A 64 -0.61 2.49 5.31
C ILE A 64 -0.94 2.65 6.80
N ASN A 65 0.06 2.86 7.66
CA ASN A 65 -0.15 3.04 9.09
C ASN A 65 -0.84 4.37 9.44
N GLU A 66 -0.38 5.49 8.88
CA GLU A 66 -0.80 6.82 9.30
C GLU A 66 -2.05 7.32 8.58
N VAL A 67 -2.26 6.89 7.34
CA VAL A 67 -3.37 7.38 6.49
C VAL A 67 -4.50 6.37 6.41
N LEU A 68 -4.19 5.08 6.21
CA LEU A 68 -5.20 4.03 6.16
C LEU A 68 -5.53 3.45 7.54
N GLU A 69 -4.76 3.83 8.56
CA GLU A 69 -4.89 3.36 9.95
C GLU A 69 -4.78 1.82 10.08
N ASP A 70 -4.03 1.16 9.18
CA ASP A 70 -3.82 -0.28 9.17
C ASP A 70 -2.41 -0.66 9.64
N ALA A 71 -2.24 -0.71 10.95
CA ALA A 71 -0.95 -1.05 11.56
C ALA A 71 -0.51 -2.50 11.28
N VAL A 72 -1.45 -3.42 11.01
CA VAL A 72 -1.14 -4.83 10.75
C VAL A 72 -0.52 -4.95 9.36
N LEU A 73 -1.16 -4.38 8.34
CA LEU A 73 -0.63 -4.37 6.99
C LEU A 73 0.68 -3.58 6.89
N ALA A 74 0.81 -2.47 7.63
CA ALA A 74 2.04 -1.69 7.65
C ALA A 74 3.24 -2.54 8.12
N GLU A 75 3.07 -3.36 9.17
CA GLU A 75 4.15 -4.25 9.63
C GLU A 75 4.45 -5.36 8.62
N GLU A 76 3.44 -5.90 7.93
CA GLU A 76 3.66 -6.89 6.85
C GLU A 76 4.46 -6.29 5.69
N VAL A 77 4.15 -5.05 5.27
CA VAL A 77 4.92 -4.34 4.24
C VAL A 77 6.34 -4.03 4.71
N ARG A 78 6.52 -3.64 5.98
CA ARG A 78 7.85 -3.43 6.58
C ARG A 78 8.73 -4.68 6.51
N LYS A 79 8.16 -5.88 6.66
CA LYS A 79 8.90 -7.15 6.52
C LYS A 79 9.44 -7.35 5.10
N LEU A 80 8.69 -6.94 4.07
CA LEU A 80 9.14 -6.98 2.67
C LEU A 80 10.40 -6.13 2.46
N ARG A 81 10.44 -4.93 3.08
CA ARG A 81 11.64 -4.08 3.09
C ARG A 81 12.83 -4.80 3.72
N THR A 82 12.64 -5.42 4.88
CA THR A 82 13.74 -6.14 5.57
C THR A 82 14.21 -7.40 4.83
N ALA A 83 13.36 -7.97 3.97
CA ALA A 83 13.72 -9.10 3.11
C ALA A 83 14.53 -8.70 1.86
N ASN A 84 14.83 -7.40 1.66
CA ASN A 84 15.60 -6.86 0.53
C ASN A 84 15.08 -7.32 -0.85
N LEU A 85 13.75 -7.34 -1.01
CA LEU A 85 13.12 -7.71 -2.29
C LEU A 85 13.33 -6.62 -3.34
N THR A 86 13.55 -7.04 -4.59
CA THR A 86 13.74 -6.14 -5.74
C THR A 86 13.02 -6.67 -6.97
N GLY A 87 12.87 -5.83 -7.99
CA GLY A 87 12.27 -6.15 -9.28
C GLY A 87 10.89 -6.80 -9.17
N GLU A 88 10.62 -7.78 -10.03
CA GLU A 88 9.33 -8.47 -10.05
C GLU A 88 9.05 -9.26 -8.76
N SER A 89 10.09 -9.69 -8.03
CA SER A 89 9.90 -10.35 -6.74
C SER A 89 9.27 -9.39 -5.72
N LEU A 90 9.75 -8.15 -5.67
CA LEU A 90 9.13 -7.09 -4.88
C LEU A 90 7.69 -6.85 -5.31
N ARG A 91 7.45 -6.60 -6.62
CA ARG A 91 6.09 -6.32 -7.12
C ARG A 91 5.11 -7.40 -6.71
N ASN A 92 5.47 -8.67 -6.98
CA ASN A 92 4.60 -9.80 -6.70
C ASN A 92 4.31 -9.94 -5.20
N GLN A 93 5.33 -9.85 -4.33
CA GLN A 93 5.13 -10.00 -2.89
C GLN A 93 4.35 -8.83 -2.29
N LEU A 94 4.60 -7.61 -2.75
CA LEU A 94 3.85 -6.42 -2.33
C LEU A 94 2.38 -6.53 -2.76
N TYR A 95 2.12 -6.88 -4.03
CA TYR A 95 0.77 -7.12 -4.54
C TYR A 95 0.04 -8.20 -3.72
N MET A 96 0.67 -9.36 -3.51
CA MET A 96 0.06 -10.46 -2.76
C MET A 96 -0.24 -10.09 -1.31
N THR A 97 0.64 -9.32 -0.67
CA THR A 97 0.45 -8.84 0.71
C THR A 97 -0.76 -7.91 0.80
N VAL A 98 -0.85 -6.94 -0.11
CA VAL A 98 -1.98 -5.98 -0.15
C VAL A 98 -3.29 -6.64 -0.56
N ALA A 99 -3.27 -7.52 -1.57
CA ALA A 99 -4.45 -8.22 -2.07
C ALA A 99 -5.06 -9.16 -1.01
N ARG A 100 -4.20 -9.82 -0.22
CA ARG A 100 -4.63 -10.65 0.92
C ARG A 100 -5.37 -9.82 1.95
N GLU A 101 -4.86 -8.64 2.30
CA GLU A 101 -5.53 -7.77 3.26
C GLU A 101 -6.84 -7.22 2.71
N LEU A 102 -6.87 -6.75 1.47
CA LEU A 102 -8.13 -6.32 0.83
C LEU A 102 -9.19 -7.41 0.87
N LYS A 103 -8.83 -8.65 0.55
CA LYS A 103 -9.76 -9.79 0.63
C LYS A 103 -10.26 -10.01 2.05
N HIS A 104 -9.37 -9.96 3.04
CA HIS A 104 -9.71 -10.08 4.46
C HIS A 104 -10.72 -8.99 4.88
N LEU A 105 -10.42 -7.72 4.59
CA LEU A 105 -11.30 -6.58 4.90
C LEU A 105 -12.65 -6.67 4.17
N THR A 106 -12.69 -7.07 2.90
CA THR A 106 -13.95 -7.21 2.16
C THR A 106 -14.83 -8.32 2.71
N ASN A 107 -14.23 -9.44 3.15
CA ASN A 107 -14.97 -10.55 3.74
C ASN A 107 -15.54 -10.16 5.11
N LEU A 108 -14.77 -9.42 5.91
CA LEU A 108 -15.25 -8.86 7.19
C LEU A 108 -16.42 -7.91 6.98
N ASN A 109 -16.35 -7.03 5.98
CA ASN A 109 -17.43 -6.10 5.67
C ASN A 109 -18.70 -6.81 5.17
N SER A 110 -18.56 -7.93 4.46
CA SER A 110 -19.69 -8.72 3.94
C SER A 110 -20.39 -9.58 5.01
N ALA A 111 -19.75 -9.78 6.16
CA ALA A 111 -20.23 -10.62 7.26
C ALA A 111 -20.92 -9.83 8.39
N ILE A 112 -21.16 -8.54 8.18
CA ILE A 112 -21.81 -7.59 9.09
C ILE A 112 -23.04 -7.02 8.40
#